data_AF-A0A1G3BS78-F1
#
_entry.id   AF-A0A1G3BS78-F1
#
_cell.length_a   1.000
_cell.length_b   1.000
_cell.length_c   1.000
_cell.angle_alpha   90.00
_cell.angle_beta   90.00
_cell.angle_gamma   90.00
#
_symmetry.space_group_name_H-M   'P 1'
#
loop_
_entity.id
_entity.type
_entity.pdbx_description
1 polymer ?
#
loop_
_entity_poly.entity_id
_entity_poly.type
_entity_poly.pdbx_seq_one_letter_code
_entity_poly.pdbx_strand_id
1 'polypeptide(L)'
;MIIWYPKILKHKKIEDIAQQIDIMPTVLDLLELSVPDGLQGHSLLPLIQKQHSGDSNSSAGSLAQETVFCETILGGYQSTKEMEQIKMRCLRTKEWKLIYIKEPDSDKYELYDLKTDPKEQRNVIEKYPDVRNELRKKLQYWIETMQPR
;
A
#
# COMPACT_ATOMS: atom_id res chain seq x y z
N MET A 1 -1.36 -9.17 9.49
CA MET A 1 -1.45 -8.38 10.75
C MET A 1 -2.55 -8.98 11.61
N ILE A 2 -2.36 -9.04 12.93
CA ILE A 2 -3.36 -9.52 13.89
C ILE A 2 -3.58 -8.41 14.92
N ILE A 3 -4.84 -8.03 15.14
CA ILE A 3 -5.25 -7.10 16.21
C ILE A 3 -6.06 -7.92 17.21
N TRP A 4 -5.63 -7.93 18.47
CA TRP A 4 -6.28 -8.68 19.53
C TRP A 4 -6.72 -7.75 20.64
N TYR A 5 -8.04 -7.56 20.76
CA TYR A 5 -8.64 -6.79 21.84
C TYR A 5 -10.01 -7.40 22.25
N PRO A 6 -10.00 -8.49 23.04
CA PRO A 6 -11.17 -9.34 23.24
C PRO A 6 -12.35 -8.67 23.96
N LYS A 7 -12.10 -7.57 24.69
CA LYS A 7 -13.17 -6.81 25.38
C LYS A 7 -14.09 -6.08 24.40
N ILE A 8 -13.56 -5.67 23.24
CA ILE A 8 -14.25 -4.80 22.28
C ILE A 8 -14.42 -5.50 20.93
N LEU A 9 -13.40 -6.20 20.47
CA LEU A 9 -13.34 -6.80 19.14
C LEU A 9 -13.75 -8.28 19.17
N LYS A 10 -14.63 -8.65 18.23
CA LYS A 10 -14.95 -10.05 17.93
C LYS A 10 -14.02 -10.58 16.85
N HIS A 11 -13.87 -11.91 16.79
CA HIS A 11 -13.12 -12.56 15.72
C HIS A 11 -13.69 -12.18 14.35
N LYS A 12 -12.83 -11.68 13.46
CA LYS A 12 -13.15 -11.33 12.08
C LYS A 12 -11.91 -11.50 11.21
N LYS A 13 -12.10 -12.01 9.99
CA LYS A 13 -11.08 -12.00 8.94
C LYS A 13 -11.40 -10.86 7.97
N ILE A 14 -10.41 -10.02 7.68
CA ILE A 14 -10.51 -8.89 6.74
C ILE A 14 -9.48 -9.15 5.65
N GLU A 15 -9.90 -9.11 4.39
CA GLU A 15 -9.05 -9.37 3.22
C GLU A 15 -8.65 -8.08 2.48
N ASP A 16 -9.14 -6.93 2.96
CA ASP A 16 -8.72 -5.62 2.49
C ASP A 16 -7.26 -5.32 2.81
N ILE A 17 -6.65 -4.50 1.96
CA ILE A 17 -5.24 -4.17 2.10
C ILE A 17 -5.09 -3.20 3.28
N ALA A 18 -4.07 -3.44 4.10
CA ALA A 18 -3.67 -2.57 5.20
C ALA A 18 -2.17 -2.27 5.08
N GLN A 19 -1.76 -1.09 5.54
CA GLN A 19 -0.37 -0.65 5.59
C GLN A 19 0.13 -0.59 7.03
N GLN A 20 1.45 -0.62 7.21
CA GLN A 20 2.06 -0.48 8.53
C GLN A 20 1.77 0.89 9.16
N ILE A 21 1.68 1.95 8.35
CA ILE A 21 1.38 3.32 8.80
C ILE A 21 -0.04 3.46 9.38
N ASP A 22 -0.94 2.52 9.10
CA ASP A 22 -2.31 2.51 9.60
C ASP A 22 -2.39 2.05 11.07
N ILE A 23 -1.33 1.42 11.60
CA ILE A 23 -1.32 0.91 12.98
C ILE A 23 -1.49 2.05 13.98
N MET A 24 -0.74 3.15 13.81
CA MET A 24 -0.80 4.30 14.74
C MET A 24 -2.21 4.92 14.83
N PRO A 25 -2.83 5.39 13.73
CA PRO A 25 -4.17 5.95 13.80
C PRO A 25 -5.22 4.92 14.27
N THR A 26 -5.08 3.64 13.92
CA THR A 26 -5.99 2.58 14.41
C THR A 26 -5.91 2.41 15.92
N VAL A 27 -4.71 2.45 16.51
CA VAL A 27 -4.51 2.33 17.96
C VAL A 27 -5.05 3.56 18.69
N LEU A 28 -4.80 4.76 18.17
CA LEU A 28 -5.34 5.99 18.76
C LEU A 28 -6.87 6.00 18.77
N ASP A 29 -7.49 5.62 17.64
CA ASP A 29 -8.93 5.55 17.49
C ASP A 29 -9.55 4.46 18.39
N LEU A 30 -8.88 3.31 18.55
CA LEU A 30 -9.26 2.28 19.53
C LEU A 30 -9.22 2.73 20.99
N LEU A 31 -8.38 3.73 21.30
CA LEU A 31 -8.22 4.31 22.63
C LEU A 31 -9.03 5.60 22.81
N GLU A 32 -9.83 6.00 21.81
CA GLU A 32 -10.59 7.25 21.80
C GLU A 32 -9.71 8.49 22.00
N LEU A 33 -8.48 8.45 21.47
CA LEU A 33 -7.52 9.55 21.51
C LEU A 33 -7.55 10.37 20.21
N SER A 34 -7.21 11.67 20.29
CA SER A 34 -7.13 12.51 19.10
C SER A 34 -5.98 12.09 18.19
N VAL A 35 -6.27 11.98 16.89
CA VAL A 35 -5.28 11.68 15.86
C VAL A 35 -4.52 12.96 15.51
N PRO A 36 -3.20 13.02 15.69
CA PRO A 36 -2.42 14.22 15.35
C PRO A 36 -2.37 14.44 13.84
N ASP A 37 -2.25 15.71 13.45
CA ASP A 37 -2.05 16.10 12.05
C ASP A 37 -0.73 15.51 11.50
N GLY A 38 -0.70 15.24 10.20
CA GLY A 38 0.49 14.77 9.49
C GLY A 38 0.69 13.25 9.49
N LEU A 39 -0.16 12.47 10.17
CA LEU A 39 -0.19 11.03 9.95
C LEU A 39 -0.71 10.72 8.55
N GLN A 40 0.03 9.86 7.83
CA GLN A 40 -0.31 9.47 6.46
C GLN A 40 -1.27 8.26 6.40
N GLY A 41 -1.29 7.43 7.45
CA GLY A 41 -2.15 6.25 7.53
C GLY A 41 -3.57 6.60 7.97
N HIS A 42 -4.48 5.64 7.84
CA HIS A 42 -5.88 5.77 8.25
C HIS A 42 -6.25 4.70 9.27
N SER A 43 -7.20 5.01 10.16
CA SER A 43 -7.72 4.01 11.10
C SER A 43 -8.42 2.87 10.34
N LEU A 44 -8.11 1.64 10.72
CA LEU A 44 -8.72 0.42 10.19
C LEU A 44 -10.02 0.06 10.93
N LEU A 45 -10.38 0.79 11.99
CA LEU A 45 -11.58 0.49 12.76
C LEU A 45 -12.87 0.46 11.93
N PRO A 46 -13.09 1.35 10.94
CA PRO A 46 -14.25 1.26 10.07
C PRO A 46 -14.33 -0.08 9.32
N LEU A 47 -13.20 -0.67 8.90
CA LEU A 47 -13.16 -1.99 8.26
C LEU A 47 -13.45 -3.11 9.27
N ILE A 48 -13.01 -2.95 10.51
CA ILE A 48 -13.25 -3.90 11.60
C ILE A 48 -14.74 -3.89 12.00
N GLN A 49 -15.32 -2.70 12.16
CA GLN A 49 -16.68 -2.48 12.65
C GLN A 49 -17.77 -2.63 11.57
N LYS A 50 -17.49 -2.35 10.28
CA LYS A 50 -18.48 -2.55 9.21
C LYS A 50 -18.98 -3.99 9.18
N GLN A 51 -20.29 -4.18 9.39
CA GLN A 51 -20.99 -5.37 8.92
C GLN A 51 -21.01 -5.32 7.38
N HIS A 52 -20.94 -6.47 6.71
CA HIS A 52 -21.20 -6.55 5.27
C HIS A 52 -22.68 -6.24 5.00
N SER A 53 -23.10 -4.99 5.12
CA SER A 53 -24.35 -4.48 4.55
C SER A 53 -23.98 -3.76 3.25
N GLY A 54 -24.55 -4.23 2.14
CA GLY A 54 -24.35 -3.72 0.79
C GLY A 54 -24.95 -2.34 0.54
N ASP A 55 -24.74 -1.39 1.45
CA ASP A 55 -25.21 -0.02 1.30
C ASP A 55 -24.06 0.87 0.79
N SER A 56 -24.02 0.97 -0.54
CA SER A 56 -23.08 1.80 -1.31
C SER A 56 -23.25 3.32 -1.14
N ASN A 57 -24.01 3.78 -0.15
CA ASN A 57 -24.44 5.19 -0.04
C ASN A 57 -24.15 5.86 1.32
N SER A 58 -23.07 5.46 2.01
CA SER A 58 -22.51 6.29 3.08
C SER A 58 -21.33 7.10 2.53
N SER A 59 -21.54 8.42 2.41
CA SER A 59 -20.60 9.43 1.96
C SER A 59 -19.45 9.70 2.95
N ALA A 60 -18.82 8.64 3.44
CA ALA A 60 -17.50 8.65 4.09
C ALA A 60 -16.60 7.80 3.18
N GLY A 61 -15.86 8.50 2.31
CA GLY A 61 -15.23 7.97 1.10
C GLY A 61 -14.50 6.64 1.30
N SER A 62 -14.69 5.75 0.32
CA SER A 62 -13.85 4.59 -0.02
C SER A 62 -12.66 4.31 0.92
N LEU A 63 -12.94 3.84 2.15
CA LEU A 63 -11.91 3.50 3.13
C LEU A 63 -11.20 2.17 2.81
N ALA A 64 -11.60 1.49 1.74
CA ALA A 64 -10.79 0.42 1.19
C ALA A 64 -9.60 1.07 0.47
N GLN A 65 -8.43 0.98 1.08
CA GLN A 65 -7.17 1.34 0.44
C GLN A 65 -6.95 0.38 -0.75
N GLU A 66 -7.46 0.73 -1.93
CA GLU A 66 -7.35 -0.13 -3.13
C GLU A 66 -5.92 -0.28 -3.60
N THR A 67 -5.08 0.69 -3.24
CA THR A 67 -3.69 0.81 -3.68
C THR A 67 -2.80 1.18 -2.50
N VAL A 68 -1.74 0.42 -2.31
CA VAL A 68 -0.70 0.68 -1.32
C VAL A 68 0.64 0.91 -1.98
N PHE A 69 1.47 1.70 -1.32
CA PHE A 69 2.78 2.09 -1.79
C PHE A 69 3.85 1.61 -0.81
N CYS A 70 5.00 1.22 -1.34
CA CYS A 70 6.19 0.97 -0.55
C CYS A 70 7.42 1.50 -1.28
N GLU A 71 8.42 1.92 -0.50
CA GLU A 71 9.71 2.35 -1.03
C GLU A 71 10.84 1.81 -0.16
N THR A 72 11.99 1.61 -0.80
CA THR A 72 13.23 1.22 -0.14
C THR A 72 14.40 1.59 -1.04
N ILE A 73 15.60 1.55 -0.48
CA ILE A 73 16.86 1.52 -1.22
C ILE A 73 17.28 0.06 -1.47
N LEU A 74 18.16 -0.15 -2.45
CA LEU A 74 18.77 -1.46 -2.68
C LEU A 74 19.54 -1.90 -1.42
N GLY A 75 19.37 -3.16 -0.99
CA GLY A 75 20.01 -3.68 0.23
C GLY A 75 19.37 -3.21 1.55
N GLY A 76 18.44 -2.26 1.54
CA GLY A 76 17.72 -1.81 2.72
C GLY A 76 18.67 -1.38 3.85
N TYR A 77 18.52 -1.97 5.03
CA TYR A 77 19.38 -1.69 6.20
C TYR A 77 20.87 -2.02 5.98
N GLN A 78 21.17 -2.90 5.02
CA GLN A 78 22.54 -3.32 4.69
C GLN A 78 23.10 -2.60 3.45
N SER A 79 22.45 -1.53 3.00
CA SER A 79 22.85 -0.78 1.81
C SER A 79 24.24 -0.17 1.97
N THR A 80 25.06 -0.25 0.91
CA THR A 80 26.24 0.60 0.77
C THR A 80 25.85 1.98 0.22
N LYS A 81 26.78 2.94 0.19
CA LYS A 81 26.54 4.28 -0.37
C LYS A 81 26.20 4.25 -1.87
N GLU A 82 26.77 3.30 -2.60
CA GLU A 82 26.49 3.09 -4.01
C GLU A 82 25.08 2.50 -4.20
N MET A 83 24.69 1.55 -3.34
CA MET A 83 23.35 0.94 -3.36
C MET A 83 22.25 1.93 -2.96
N GLU A 84 22.53 2.91 -2.10
CA GLU A 84 21.59 3.97 -1.72
C GLU A 84 21.14 4.83 -2.92
N GLN A 85 21.94 4.88 -3.98
CA GLN A 85 21.58 5.57 -5.22
C GLN A 85 20.48 4.83 -6.00
N ILE A 86 20.31 3.53 -5.74
CA ILE A 86 19.30 2.69 -6.37
C ILE A 86 18.05 2.70 -5.50
N LYS A 87 17.04 3.46 -5.92
CA LYS A 87 15.77 3.60 -5.21
C LYS A 87 14.73 2.69 -5.83
N MET A 88 14.09 1.86 -5.00
CA MET A 88 13.00 0.99 -5.40
C MET A 88 11.70 1.50 -4.82
N ARG A 89 10.68 1.57 -5.66
CA ARG A 89 9.32 1.96 -5.29
C ARG A 89 8.34 0.96 -5.86
N CYS A 90 7.27 0.71 -5.16
CA CYS A 90 6.29 -0.26 -5.58
C CYS A 90 4.89 0.25 -5.28
N LEU A 91 3.99 -0.03 -6.22
CA LEU A 91 2.56 0.14 -6.10
C LEU A 91 1.93 -1.25 -6.13
N ARG A 92 1.11 -1.57 -5.14
CA ARG A 92 0.38 -2.83 -5.07
C ARG A 92 -1.12 -2.58 -4.92
N THR A 93 -1.90 -3.26 -5.75
CA THR A 93 -3.36 -3.42 -5.61
C THR A 93 -3.66 -4.87 -5.23
N LYS A 94 -4.93 -5.27 -5.04
CA LYS A 94 -5.27 -6.68 -4.77
C LYS A 94 -4.76 -7.63 -5.87
N GLU A 95 -4.77 -7.17 -7.12
CA GLU A 95 -4.55 -8.01 -8.31
C GLU A 95 -3.20 -7.79 -8.98
N TRP A 96 -2.60 -6.61 -8.80
CA TRP A 96 -1.41 -6.22 -9.55
C TRP A 96 -0.35 -5.63 -8.62
N LYS A 97 0.91 -5.84 -8.98
CA LYS A 97 2.05 -5.14 -8.40
C LYS A 97 2.94 -4.59 -9.48
N LEU A 98 3.24 -3.30 -9.39
CA LEU A 98 4.23 -2.62 -10.21
C LEU A 98 5.43 -2.26 -9.33
N ILE A 99 6.63 -2.64 -9.77
CA ILE A 99 7.90 -2.22 -9.17
C ILE A 99 8.58 -1.26 -10.14
N TYR A 100 9.06 -0.14 -9.60
CA TYR A 100 9.88 0.85 -10.26
C TYR A 100 11.24 0.90 -9.57
N ILE A 101 12.30 0.65 -10.34
CA ILE A 101 13.68 0.68 -9.86
C ILE A 101 14.37 1.82 -10.59
N LYS A 102 14.75 2.85 -9.83
CA LYS A 102 15.54 3.97 -10.32
C LYS A 102 17.02 3.65 -10.12
N GLU A 103 17.71 3.30 -11.19
CA GLU A 103 19.17 3.15 -11.19
C GLU A 103 19.84 4.46 -11.66
N PRO A 104 21.15 4.66 -11.43
CA PRO A 104 21.85 5.86 -11.86
C PRO A 104 21.76 6.14 -13.36
N ASP A 105 21.82 5.08 -14.18
CA ASP A 105 21.92 5.19 -15.64
C ASP A 105 20.61 4.85 -16.36
N SER A 106 19.67 4.18 -15.70
CA SER A 106 18.40 3.78 -16.32
C SER A 106 17.29 3.47 -15.33
N ASP A 107 16.06 3.67 -15.77
CA ASP A 107 14.86 3.32 -15.03
C ASP A 107 14.35 1.95 -15.48
N LYS A 108 14.05 1.07 -14.52
CA LYS A 108 13.48 -0.27 -14.78
C LYS A 108 12.10 -0.42 -14.16
N TYR A 109 11.24 -1.17 -14.84
CA TYR A 109 9.90 -1.51 -14.35
C TYR A 109 9.64 -3.00 -14.43
N GLU A 110 8.94 -3.51 -13.43
CA GLU A 110 8.43 -4.89 -13.40
C GLU A 110 6.96 -4.87 -13.05
N LEU A 111 6.17 -5.74 -13.68
CA LEU A 111 4.74 -5.89 -13.42
C LEU A 111 4.42 -7.35 -13.16
N TYR A 112 3.68 -7.62 -12.10
CA TYR A 112 3.26 -8.95 -11.68
C TYR A 112 1.73 -9.01 -11.55
N ASP A 113 1.14 -10.06 -12.13
CA ASP A 113 -0.27 -10.44 -11.93
C ASP A 113 -0.36 -11.34 -10.70
N LEU A 114 -0.94 -10.82 -9.63
CA LEU A 114 -1.01 -11.51 -8.34
C LEU A 114 -2.18 -12.49 -8.26
N LYS A 115 -3.15 -12.43 -9.19
CA LYS A 115 -4.21 -13.43 -9.28
C LYS A 115 -3.66 -14.74 -9.85
N THR A 116 -2.87 -14.65 -10.92
CA THR A 116 -2.36 -15.84 -11.62
C THR A 116 -0.95 -16.23 -11.19
N ASP A 117 -0.15 -15.29 -10.68
CA ASP A 117 1.20 -15.50 -10.18
C ASP A 117 1.40 -14.84 -8.79
N PRO A 118 0.74 -15.39 -7.74
CA PRO A 118 0.84 -14.85 -6.38
C PRO A 118 2.24 -14.92 -5.78
N LYS A 119 3.18 -15.65 -6.42
CA LYS A 119 4.57 -15.77 -6.02
C LYS A 119 5.51 -14.83 -6.79
N GLU A 120 4.99 -14.01 -7.70
CA GLU A 120 5.73 -12.96 -8.39
C GLU A 120 6.96 -13.50 -9.15
N GLN A 121 6.81 -14.65 -9.82
CA GLN A 121 7.90 -15.34 -10.51
C GLN A 121 8.04 -14.91 -11.98
N ARG A 122 7.02 -14.28 -12.56
CA ARG A 122 6.97 -13.93 -13.99
C ARG A 122 6.66 -12.46 -14.17
N ASN A 123 7.66 -11.70 -14.62
CA ASN A 123 7.45 -10.33 -15.05
C ASN A 123 6.61 -10.30 -16.35
N VAL A 124 5.45 -9.64 -16.31
CA VAL A 124 4.48 -9.53 -17.41
C VAL A 124 4.34 -8.10 -17.95
N ILE A 125 5.33 -7.23 -17.69
CA ILE A 125 5.33 -5.81 -18.07
C ILE A 125 5.04 -5.54 -19.56
N GLU A 126 5.50 -6.40 -20.46
CA GLU A 126 5.25 -6.25 -21.91
C GLU A 126 3.90 -6.80 -22.36
N LYS A 127 3.25 -7.65 -21.56
CA LYS A 127 1.98 -8.29 -21.93
C LYS A 127 0.76 -7.41 -21.65
N TYR A 128 0.86 -6.52 -20.68
CA TYR A 128 -0.26 -5.69 -20.20
C TYR A 128 0.09 -4.21 -20.23
N PRO A 129 0.23 -3.59 -21.42
CA PRO A 129 0.65 -2.20 -21.56
C PRO A 129 -0.32 -1.20 -20.92
N ASP A 130 -1.63 -1.49 -20.94
CA ASP A 130 -2.65 -0.61 -20.35
C ASP A 130 -2.55 -0.58 -18.82
N VAL A 131 -2.48 -1.75 -18.19
CA VAL A 131 -2.28 -1.90 -16.74
C VAL A 131 -0.97 -1.25 -16.31
N ARG A 132 0.11 -1.51 -17.06
CA ARG A 132 1.41 -0.85 -16.85
C ARG A 132 1.26 0.68 -16.83
N ASN A 133 0.63 1.25 -17.85
CA ASN A 133 0.51 2.70 -17.98
C ASN A 133 -0.35 3.32 -16.89
N GLU A 134 -1.45 2.67 -16.50
CA GLU A 134 -2.31 3.10 -15.40
C GLU A 134 -1.54 3.13 -14.07
N LEU A 135 -0.92 2.01 -13.69
CA LEU A 135 -0.21 1.90 -12.43
C LEU A 135 1.02 2.82 -12.38
N ARG A 136 1.71 3.01 -13.52
CA ARG A 136 2.81 3.98 -13.61
C ARG A 136 2.35 5.40 -13.32
N LYS A 137 1.20 5.83 -13.87
CA LYS A 137 0.63 7.16 -13.59
C LYS A 137 0.30 7.31 -12.11
N LYS A 138 -0.34 6.32 -11.49
CA LYS A 138 -0.67 6.33 -10.06
C LYS A 138 0.58 6.41 -9.18
N LEU A 139 1.60 5.62 -9.51
CA LEU A 139 2.88 5.63 -8.79
C LEU A 139 3.60 6.97 -8.92
N GLN A 140 3.65 7.53 -10.13
CA GLN A 140 4.28 8.83 -10.38
C GLN A 140 3.59 9.95 -9.60
N TYR A 141 2.26 9.98 -9.62
CA TYR A 141 1.47 10.93 -8.84
C TYR A 141 1.77 10.84 -7.34
N TRP A 142 1.88 9.62 -6.80
CA TRP A 142 2.27 9.41 -5.40
C TRP A 142 3.69 9.92 -5.09
N ILE A 143 4.66 9.67 -5.99
CA ILE A 143 6.03 10.17 -5.83
C ILE A 143 6.06 11.69 -5.76
N GLU A 144 5.34 12.37 -6.65
CA GLU A 144 5.33 13.84 -6.73
C GLU A 144 4.63 14.50 -5.53
N THR A 145 3.66 13.82 -4.93
CA THR A 145 2.88 14.36 -3.81
C THR A 145 3.50 14.08 -2.45
N MET A 146 4.30 13.01 -2.31
CA MET A 146 4.85 12.56 -1.03
C MET A 146 6.31 12.93 -0.80
N GLN A 147 7.03 13.41 -1.81
CA GLN A 147 8.38 13.93 -1.57
C GLN A 147 8.30 15.29 -0.85
N PRO A 148 8.95 15.44 0.33
CA PRO A 148 9.09 16.75 0.95
C PRO A 148 9.82 17.68 -0.04
N ARG A 149 9.25 18.87 -0.24
CA ARG A 149 9.89 19.96 -0.99
C ARG A 149 11.17 20.42 -0.32
#